data_AF-A0A3D4V5G4-F1
#
_entry.id   AF-A0A3D4V5G4-F1
#
_cell.length_a   1.000
_cell.length_b   1.000
_cell.length_c   1.000
_cell.angle_alpha   90.00
_cell.angle_beta   90.00
_cell.angle_gamma   90.00
#
_symmetry.space_group_name_H-M   'P 1'
#
loop_
_entity.id
_entity.type
_entity.pdbx_description
1 polymer ?
#
loop_
_entity_poly.entity_id
_entity_poly.type
_entity_poly.pdbx_seq_one_letter_code
_entity_poly.pdbx_strand_id
1 'polypeptide(L)'
;MNFKTTFLLLIGLTLWLSNSVYSQPTKKIDLKKYKRIDEPARDEVSGIVKDFRYEDVYWVHGDSGTKNRIYAVNEKGEMLPDKDSKGLEIVGIKNKDWEDIAIDNDGNILIADVGNNCSCRSDQTIIRV
;
A
#
# COMPACT_ATOMS: atom_id res chain seq x y z
N MET A 1 3.09 -59.48 -22.91
CA MET A 1 3.75 -58.15 -22.77
C MET A 1 4.63 -58.20 -21.54
N ASN A 2 5.94 -57.97 -21.67
CA ASN A 2 6.91 -58.13 -20.57
C ASN A 2 6.93 -56.89 -19.66
N PHE A 3 7.26 -57.11 -18.37
CA PHE A 3 7.20 -56.10 -17.30
C PHE A 3 7.89 -54.77 -17.63
N LYS A 4 9.00 -54.82 -18.38
CA LYS A 4 9.73 -53.63 -18.86
C LYS A 4 8.89 -52.75 -19.79
N THR A 5 8.05 -53.34 -20.64
CA THR A 5 7.21 -52.60 -21.60
C THR A 5 6.01 -51.96 -20.91
N THR A 6 5.41 -52.64 -19.92
CA THR A 6 4.33 -52.07 -19.10
C THR A 6 4.84 -50.92 -18.20
N PHE A 7 6.06 -51.03 -17.67
CA PHE A 7 6.67 -50.01 -16.81
C PHE A 7 7.05 -48.73 -17.59
N LEU A 8 7.57 -48.87 -18.82
CA LEU A 8 7.89 -47.74 -19.70
C LEU A 8 6.63 -46.97 -20.15
N LEU A 9 5.52 -47.68 -20.41
CA LEU A 9 4.23 -47.06 -20.73
C LEU A 9 3.66 -46.24 -19.57
N LEU A 10 3.82 -46.70 -18.32
CA LEU A 10 3.38 -45.98 -17.12
C LEU A 10 4.17 -44.69 -16.87
N ILE A 11 5.50 -44.72 -17.07
CA ILE A 11 6.35 -43.51 -16.93
C ILE A 11 5.99 -42.48 -18.01
N GLY A 12 5.80 -42.92 -19.25
CA GLY A 12 5.39 -42.05 -20.36
C GLY A 12 4.03 -41.37 -20.11
N LEU A 13 3.08 -42.07 -19.51
CA LEU A 13 1.75 -41.53 -19.18
C LEU A 13 1.79 -40.50 -18.03
N THR A 14 2.67 -40.71 -17.03
CA THR A 14 2.85 -39.74 -15.93
C THR A 14 3.54 -38.45 -16.37
N LEU A 15 4.43 -38.50 -17.36
CA LEU A 15 5.15 -37.33 -17.90
C LEU A 15 4.29 -36.50 -18.87
N TRP A 16 3.24 -37.08 -19.45
CA TRP A 16 2.31 -36.37 -20.33
C TRP A 16 1.29 -35.52 -19.55
N LEU A 17 0.93 -35.93 -18.33
CA LEU A 17 -0.05 -35.22 -17.49
C LEU A 17 0.54 -34.02 -16.72
N SER A 18 1.87 -33.89 -16.63
CA SER A 18 2.51 -32.85 -15.82
C SER A 18 2.86 -31.54 -16.58
N ASN A 19 2.60 -31.46 -17.90
CA ASN A 19 3.04 -30.32 -18.72
C ASN A 19 1.96 -29.29 -19.05
N SER A 20 0.76 -29.40 -18.49
CA SER A 20 -0.26 -28.35 -18.61
C SER A 20 -0.02 -27.23 -17.60
N VAL A 21 1.14 -26.56 -17.69
CA VAL A 21 1.33 -25.27 -17.02
C VAL A 21 0.41 -24.28 -17.72
N TYR A 22 -0.76 -24.04 -17.11
CA TYR A 22 -1.74 -23.06 -17.56
C TYR A 22 -1.14 -21.67 -17.35
N SER A 23 -0.33 -21.20 -18.31
CA SER A 23 0.12 -19.80 -18.33
C SER A 23 -1.13 -18.94 -18.52
N GLN A 24 -1.60 -18.32 -17.45
CA GLN A 24 -2.67 -17.34 -17.58
C GLN A 24 -2.13 -16.17 -18.40
N PRO A 25 -2.81 -15.77 -19.49
CA PRO A 25 -2.41 -14.60 -20.24
C PRO A 25 -2.43 -13.40 -19.29
N THR A 26 -1.25 -12.83 -19.03
CA THR A 26 -1.15 -11.64 -18.18
C THR A 26 -1.81 -10.49 -18.92
N LYS A 27 -2.90 -9.97 -18.35
CA LYS A 27 -3.54 -8.76 -18.86
C LYS A 27 -2.54 -7.62 -18.73
N LYS A 28 -2.05 -7.11 -19.87
CA LYS A 28 -1.21 -5.92 -19.88
C LYS A 28 -2.07 -4.71 -19.52
N ILE A 29 -1.66 -3.97 -18.51
CA ILE A 29 -2.31 -2.71 -18.10
C ILE A 29 -1.33 -1.58 -18.40
N ASP A 30 -1.80 -0.58 -19.14
CA ASP A 30 -1.04 0.65 -19.38
C ASP A 30 -1.22 1.59 -18.18
N LEU A 31 -0.13 1.85 -17.46
CA LEU A 31 -0.13 2.71 -16.28
C LEU A 31 0.23 4.14 -16.69
N LYS A 32 -0.61 5.09 -16.29
CA LYS A 32 -0.35 6.52 -16.51
C LYS A 32 -0.14 7.20 -15.16
N LYS A 33 0.87 8.08 -15.10
CA LYS A 33 0.97 9.04 -14.00
C LYS A 33 -0.32 9.85 -13.99
N TYR A 34 -1.00 9.87 -12.86
CA TYR A 34 -2.32 10.50 -12.75
C TYR A 34 -2.19 11.97 -12.34
N LYS A 35 -1.74 12.23 -11.11
CA LYS A 35 -1.60 13.57 -10.53
C LYS A 35 -0.37 13.66 -9.63
N ARG A 36 0.06 14.90 -9.36
CA ARG A 36 1.16 15.22 -8.45
C ARG A 36 0.57 15.90 -7.22
N ILE A 37 0.96 15.44 -6.04
CA ILE A 37 0.56 16.04 -4.77
C ILE A 37 1.29 17.38 -4.57
N ASP A 38 0.57 18.38 -4.10
CA ASP A 38 1.14 19.69 -3.76
C ASP A 38 2.02 19.66 -2.51
N GLU A 39 2.95 20.60 -2.42
CA GLU A 39 3.74 20.81 -1.20
C GLU A 39 2.94 21.64 -0.18
N PRO A 40 3.12 21.40 1.14
CA PRO A 40 4.05 20.45 1.77
C PRO A 40 3.56 19.01 1.87
N ALA A 41 2.35 18.67 1.39
CA ALA A 41 1.80 17.31 1.50
C ALA A 41 2.60 16.23 0.76
N ARG A 42 3.49 16.61 -0.17
CA ARG A 42 4.38 15.71 -0.93
C ARG A 42 5.77 15.49 -0.29
N ASP A 43 5.92 15.73 1.00
CA ASP A 43 7.18 15.43 1.70
C ASP A 43 7.24 13.92 1.99
N GLU A 44 7.98 13.18 1.14
CA GLU A 44 8.23 11.73 1.26
C GLU A 44 6.97 10.89 1.54
N VAL A 45 5.93 10.98 0.70
CA VAL A 45 4.63 10.32 0.96
C VAL A 45 4.73 8.79 0.88
N SER A 46 4.35 8.11 1.95
CA SER A 46 4.29 6.63 2.02
C SER A 46 2.87 6.06 1.91
N GLY A 47 1.84 6.81 2.32
CA GLY A 47 0.45 6.31 2.32
C GLY A 47 -0.58 7.32 1.82
N ILE A 48 -1.69 6.79 1.27
CA ILE A 48 -2.87 7.54 0.84
C ILE A 48 -4.15 6.74 1.10
N VAL A 49 -5.20 7.40 1.60
CA VAL A 49 -6.53 6.79 1.76
C VAL A 49 -7.65 7.75 1.36
N LYS A 50 -8.66 7.25 0.65
CA LYS A 50 -9.90 7.99 0.37
C LYS A 50 -10.71 8.12 1.65
N ASP A 51 -11.09 9.34 2.01
CA ASP A 51 -12.14 9.54 3.02
C ASP A 51 -13.51 9.28 2.38
N PHE A 52 -14.19 8.22 2.81
CA PHE A 52 -15.50 7.83 2.25
C PHE A 52 -16.63 8.80 2.65
N ARG A 53 -16.41 9.65 3.65
CA ARG A 53 -17.39 10.63 4.13
C ARG A 53 -17.49 11.86 3.23
N TYR A 54 -16.49 12.07 2.37
CA TYR A 54 -16.41 13.23 1.48
C TYR A 54 -16.15 12.80 0.05
N GLU A 55 -16.74 13.49 -0.93
CA GLU A 55 -16.59 13.11 -2.34
C GLU A 55 -15.13 13.20 -2.82
N ASP A 56 -14.41 14.25 -2.44
CA ASP A 56 -13.12 14.60 -3.04
C ASP A 56 -12.01 14.86 -2.00
N VAL A 57 -11.98 14.05 -0.93
CA VAL A 57 -10.94 14.10 0.11
C VAL A 57 -10.14 12.79 0.14
N TYR A 58 -8.82 12.93 0.16
CA TYR A 58 -7.86 11.86 0.40
C TYR A 58 -6.89 12.34 1.48
N TRP A 59 -6.54 11.46 2.41
CA TRP A 59 -5.53 11.73 3.44
C TRP A 59 -4.20 11.10 3.03
N VAL A 60 -3.12 11.85 3.17
CA VAL A 60 -1.74 11.38 2.96
C VAL A 60 -0.87 11.66 4.16
N HIS A 61 0.20 10.88 4.33
CA HIS A 61 1.25 11.13 5.31
C HIS A 61 2.63 10.88 4.70
N GLY A 62 3.65 11.51 5.30
CA GLY A 62 5.04 11.25 4.96
C GLY A 62 5.62 10.04 5.69
N ASP A 63 6.77 9.58 5.22
CA ASP A 63 7.61 8.50 5.77
C ASP A 63 8.39 8.95 7.01
N SER A 64 9.30 8.11 7.50
CA SER A 64 10.24 8.40 8.59
C SER A 64 10.96 9.73 8.42
N GLY A 65 11.07 10.47 9.52
CA GLY A 65 11.79 11.75 9.54
C GLY A 65 10.99 12.95 9.00
N THR A 66 9.82 12.72 8.41
CA THR A 66 8.87 13.80 8.08
C THR A 66 8.14 14.31 9.33
N LYS A 67 7.33 15.37 9.18
CA LYS A 67 6.55 15.92 10.29
C LYS A 67 5.47 14.93 10.73
N ASN A 68 5.09 14.99 12.01
CA ASN A 68 3.98 14.21 12.59
C ASN A 68 2.62 14.76 12.13
N ARG A 69 2.36 14.74 10.83
CA ARG A 69 1.23 15.41 10.20
C ARG A 69 0.62 14.55 9.11
N ILE A 70 -0.69 14.63 8.98
CA ILE A 70 -1.42 14.14 7.82
C ILE A 70 -2.01 15.31 7.04
N TYR A 71 -2.15 15.15 5.73
CA TYR A 71 -2.59 16.20 4.83
C TYR A 71 -3.80 15.75 4.03
N ALA A 72 -4.81 16.62 3.92
CA ALA A 72 -5.94 16.41 3.03
C ALA A 72 -5.62 16.95 1.63
N VAL A 73 -5.82 16.11 0.62
CA VAL A 73 -5.68 16.45 -0.80
C VAL A 73 -6.93 16.03 -1.56
N ASN A 74 -7.18 16.68 -2.69
CA ASN A 74 -8.25 16.28 -3.59
C ASN A 74 -7.75 15.32 -4.68
N GLU A 75 -8.65 14.84 -5.54
CA GLU A 75 -8.34 13.93 -6.64
C GLU A 75 -7.36 14.52 -7.65
N LYS A 76 -7.23 15.85 -7.69
CA LYS A 76 -6.27 16.56 -8.55
C LYS A 76 -4.88 16.63 -7.93
N GLY A 77 -4.71 16.19 -6.67
CA GLY A 77 -3.48 16.30 -5.89
C GLY A 77 -3.30 17.67 -5.24
N GLU A 78 -4.30 18.55 -5.35
CA GLU A 78 -4.28 19.88 -4.74
C GLU A 78 -4.57 19.73 -3.25
N MET A 79 -3.81 20.45 -2.42
CA MET A 79 -4.13 20.51 -1.00
C MET A 79 -5.49 21.17 -0.79
N LEU A 80 -6.36 20.49 -0.05
CA LEU A 80 -7.66 21.05 0.32
C LEU A 80 -7.48 22.19 1.32
N PRO A 81 -8.37 23.20 1.31
CA PRO A 81 -8.16 24.46 1.99
C PRO A 81 -8.05 24.24 3.49
N ASP A 82 -6.81 24.35 3.94
CA ASP A 82 -6.41 25.50 4.73
C ASP A 82 -5.02 25.90 4.22
N LYS A 83 -4.94 27.02 3.49
CA LYS A 83 -3.65 27.55 2.99
C LYS A 83 -2.70 27.87 4.16
N ASP A 84 -3.21 27.98 5.39
CA ASP A 84 -2.45 28.20 6.61
C ASP A 84 -2.31 26.92 7.46
N SER A 85 -3.23 25.93 7.37
CA SER A 85 -3.01 24.63 8.03
C SER A 85 -2.04 23.79 7.25
N LYS A 86 -0.88 23.64 7.89
CA LYS A 86 0.21 22.74 7.55
C LYS A 86 -0.18 21.25 7.69
N GLY A 87 -1.41 20.85 7.35
CA GLY A 87 -1.98 19.54 7.68
C GLY A 87 -2.48 19.44 9.13
N LEU A 88 -3.06 18.29 9.49
CA LEU A 88 -3.45 17.96 10.86
C LEU A 88 -2.23 17.46 11.62
N GLU A 89 -1.84 18.16 12.69
CA GLU A 89 -0.75 17.72 13.56
C GLU A 89 -1.21 16.62 14.50
N ILE A 90 -0.45 15.52 14.53
CA ILE A 90 -0.65 14.42 15.43
C ILE A 90 0.27 14.63 16.63
N VAL A 91 -0.33 14.92 17.79
CA VAL A 91 0.39 15.23 19.02
C VAL A 91 0.56 13.99 19.89
N GLY A 92 1.60 13.97 20.73
CA GLY A 92 1.84 12.88 21.69
C GLY A 92 2.53 11.64 21.13
N ILE A 93 2.71 11.58 19.81
CA ILE A 93 3.44 10.51 19.12
C ILE A 93 4.36 11.10 18.05
N LYS A 94 5.44 10.40 17.73
CA LYS A 94 6.37 10.77 16.65
C LYS A 94 6.14 9.90 15.43
N ASN A 95 6.30 10.49 14.25
CA ASN A 95 6.47 9.74 13.02
C ASN A 95 7.85 9.08 13.08
N LYS A 96 7.84 7.78 13.43
CA LYS A 96 9.06 6.98 13.52
C LYS A 96 9.35 6.30 12.19
N ASP A 97 8.35 5.62 11.62
CA ASP A 97 8.42 4.97 10.29
C ASP A 97 6.98 4.64 9.84
N TRP A 98 6.20 5.68 9.51
CA TRP A 98 4.82 5.52 9.06
C TRP A 98 4.77 5.06 7.60
N GLU A 99 4.17 3.90 7.35
CA GLU A 99 4.26 3.21 6.05
C GLU A 99 2.91 3.04 5.34
N ASP A 100 1.80 3.19 6.07
CA ASP A 100 0.45 3.08 5.49
C ASP A 100 -0.59 3.86 6.31
N ILE A 101 -1.74 4.13 5.67
CA ILE A 101 -2.88 4.83 6.26
C ILE A 101 -4.20 4.20 5.80
N ALA A 102 -5.14 4.06 6.72
CA ALA A 102 -6.47 3.52 6.47
C ALA A 102 -7.54 4.33 7.22
N ILE A 103 -8.80 4.09 6.89
CA ILE A 103 -9.95 4.62 7.62
C ILE A 103 -10.85 3.44 7.97
N ASP A 104 -11.20 3.30 9.25
CA ASP A 104 -12.13 2.27 9.69
C ASP A 104 -13.59 2.64 9.38
N ASN A 105 -14.52 1.71 9.61
CA ASN A 105 -15.94 1.90 9.29
C ASN A 105 -16.59 3.04 10.08
N ASP A 106 -16.01 3.42 11.23
CA ASP A 106 -16.48 4.52 12.07
C ASP A 106 -15.89 5.87 11.62
N GLY A 107 -15.00 5.86 10.63
CA GLY A 107 -14.34 7.05 10.10
C GLY A 107 -13.11 7.48 10.89
N ASN A 108 -12.56 6.62 11.75
CA ASN A 108 -11.28 6.91 12.41
C ASN A 108 -10.14 6.68 11.43
N ILE A 109 -9.17 7.60 11.41
CA ILE A 109 -7.95 7.42 10.63
C ILE A 109 -7.01 6.52 11.43
N LEU A 110 -6.46 5.53 10.75
CA LEU A 110 -5.47 4.59 11.28
C LEU A 110 -4.16 4.78 10.52
N ILE A 111 -3.05 4.94 11.23
CA ILE A 111 -1.72 5.04 10.64
C ILE A 111 -0.90 3.83 11.10
N ALA A 112 -0.25 3.16 10.15
CA ALA A 112 0.64 2.05 10.42
C ALA A 112 2.06 2.57 10.68
N ASP A 113 2.44 2.71 11.96
CA ASP A 113 3.83 2.96 12.36
C ASP A 113 4.57 1.63 12.46
N VAL A 114 4.85 1.06 11.29
CA VAL A 114 5.26 -0.33 11.13
C VAL A 114 6.58 -0.51 10.38
N GLY A 115 7.14 0.57 9.81
CA GLY A 115 8.42 0.50 9.16
C GLY A 115 9.49 -0.02 10.12
N ASN A 116 10.31 -0.94 9.62
CA ASN A 116 11.24 -1.72 10.43
C ASN A 116 12.49 -2.10 9.63
N ASN A 117 13.10 -1.12 9.00
CA ASN A 117 14.33 -1.33 8.26
C ASN A 117 15.40 -1.95 9.18
N CYS A 118 16.10 -2.96 8.65
CA CYS A 118 17.10 -3.77 9.37
C CYS A 118 16.57 -4.53 10.62
N SER A 119 15.25 -4.65 10.80
CA SER A 119 14.64 -5.27 12.00
C SER A 119 15.06 -4.60 13.33
N CYS A 120 15.36 -3.30 13.29
CA CYS A 120 15.86 -2.54 14.44
C CYS A 120 14.79 -2.17 15.48
N ARG A 121 13.50 -2.38 15.15
CA ARG A 121 12.36 -2.03 15.98
C ARG A 121 11.54 -3.27 16.35
N SER A 122 10.94 -3.22 17.52
CA SER A 122 9.96 -4.20 18.01
C SER A 122 8.69 -3.53 18.58
N ASP A 123 8.54 -2.23 18.32
CA ASP A 123 7.47 -1.37 18.82
C ASP A 123 6.50 -0.94 17.71
N GLN A 124 6.39 -1.74 16.65
CA GLN A 124 5.45 -1.48 15.56
C GLN A 124 4.03 -1.43 16.10
N THR A 125 3.26 -0.43 15.68
CA THR A 125 1.92 -0.21 16.22
C THR A 125 0.99 0.41 15.18
N ILE A 126 -0.30 0.35 15.46
CA ILE A 126 -1.32 1.09 14.74
C ILE A 126 -1.70 2.30 15.61
N ILE A 127 -1.58 3.49 15.04
CA ILE A 127 -1.98 4.74 15.67
C ILE A 127 -3.40 5.05 15.18
N ARG A 128 -4.33 5.23 16.11
CA ARG A 128 -5.64 5.81 15.80
C ARG A 128 -5.56 7.32 16.02
N VAL A 129 -5.95 8.09 15.00
CA VAL A 129 -6.02 9.56 14.99
C VAL A 129 -7.41 10.03 15.36
#